data_AF-A0A1Y1IN42-F1
#
_entry.id   AF-A0A1Y1IN42-F1
#
_cell.length_a   1.000
_cell.length_b   1.000
_cell.length_c   1.000
_cell.angle_alpha   90.00
_cell.angle_beta   90.00
_cell.angle_gamma   90.00
#
_symmetry.space_group_name_H-M   'P 1'
#
loop_
_entity.id
_entity.type
_entity.pdbx_description
1 polymer ?
#
loop_
_entity_poly.entity_id
_entity_poly.type
_entity_poly.pdbx_seq_one_letter_code
_entity_poly.pdbx_strand_id
1 'polypeptide(L)'
;MAKPYSIFEKLLWNPNTFGEPKALQRLRLEAVCKRFQELVHNAGCLEWDFNQSEDESAFLRYMLQQRKCASLLTKVALVVEHPVNLAAILQSIILQAQDSLGEIHLFMGGAGAASIIDFEYMLLMFQACKELATLEVLYWTRELQVSQRLLCNDWLPKPFARLRTLTLQGFAVSPLRFDAFIERFPSLTSLELNCLMGATYTLRSSSLRKMFWWGNEAAGIDTENPSRISIPRSLEKVVALLDSRSILIREKAVRVLLALASNAGSRVAVAQAPGCLQRLGVLLQAPSGDLQKIVPGLLWELAADDTAGRFIVHTPDIVPRLAELLVGAPLAAVSWGLCRVWRLSPRREWS
;
A
#
# COMPACT_ATOMS: atom_id res chain seq x y z
N MET A 1 -2.90 -8.05 -27.35
CA MET A 1 -4.24 -8.34 -26.80
C MET A 1 -4.06 -8.95 -25.43
N ALA A 2 -4.58 -8.32 -24.36
CA ALA A 2 -4.55 -8.90 -23.02
C ALA A 2 -5.51 -10.11 -23.00
N LYS A 3 -5.04 -11.30 -22.59
CA LYS A 3 -5.94 -12.42 -22.33
C LYS A 3 -6.94 -11.97 -21.26
N PRO A 4 -8.25 -12.11 -21.46
CA PRO A 4 -9.22 -11.79 -20.43
C PRO A 4 -8.91 -12.65 -19.20
N TYR A 5 -8.64 -12.00 -18.07
CA TYR A 5 -8.43 -12.66 -16.79
C TYR A 5 -9.61 -13.58 -16.51
N SER A 6 -9.32 -14.85 -16.19
CA SER A 6 -10.37 -15.75 -15.71
C SER A 6 -10.96 -15.18 -14.41
N ILE A 7 -12.25 -15.43 -14.16
CA ILE A 7 -12.89 -15.03 -12.89
C ILE A 7 -12.09 -15.58 -11.70
N PHE A 8 -11.51 -16.78 -11.86
CA PHE A 8 -10.63 -17.39 -10.86
C PHE A 8 -9.36 -16.59 -10.61
N GLU A 9 -8.70 -16.06 -11.65
CA GLU A 9 -7.49 -15.26 -11.46
C GLU A 9 -7.81 -13.97 -10.68
N LYS A 10 -8.97 -13.35 -10.91
CA LYS A 10 -9.41 -12.18 -10.11
C LYS A 10 -9.72 -12.52 -8.66
N LEU A 11 -10.16 -13.75 -8.39
CA LEU A 11 -10.44 -14.23 -7.03
C LEU A 11 -9.18 -14.68 -6.30
N LEU A 12 -8.24 -15.31 -7.02
CA LEU A 12 -6.99 -15.84 -6.49
C LEU A 12 -5.88 -14.79 -6.40
N TRP A 13 -6.01 -13.69 -7.16
CA TRP A 13 -5.06 -12.60 -7.18
C TRP A 13 -5.77 -11.27 -6.99
N ASN A 14 -5.67 -10.75 -5.77
CA ASN A 14 -6.07 -9.41 -5.44
C ASN A 14 -5.11 -8.88 -4.36
N PRO A 15 -3.97 -8.29 -4.80
CA PRO A 15 -2.92 -7.76 -3.92
C PRO A 15 -3.35 -6.43 -3.26
N ASN A 16 -4.65 -6.22 -3.05
CA ASN A 16 -5.22 -5.12 -2.29
C ASN A 16 -6.19 -5.62 -1.21
N THR A 17 -6.48 -6.93 -1.15
CA THR A 17 -7.39 -7.52 -0.14
C THR A 17 -6.56 -8.26 0.90
N PHE A 18 -6.15 -7.54 1.94
CA PHE A 18 -5.32 -8.09 3.01
C PHE A 18 -6.12 -8.37 4.28
N GLY A 19 -5.62 -9.29 5.11
CA GLY A 19 -6.15 -9.53 6.45
C GLY A 19 -7.22 -10.59 6.59
N GLU A 20 -7.55 -11.29 5.50
CA GLU A 20 -8.12 -12.61 5.62
C GLU A 20 -6.97 -13.62 5.68
N PRO A 21 -7.08 -14.74 6.41
CA PRO A 21 -6.05 -15.77 6.45
C PRO A 21 -6.01 -16.53 5.11
N LYS A 22 -5.74 -15.81 4.01
CA LYS A 22 -5.82 -16.30 2.64
C LYS A 22 -4.82 -17.42 2.42
N ALA A 23 -3.61 -17.29 2.95
CA ALA A 23 -2.61 -18.33 2.93
C ALA A 23 -3.14 -19.63 3.53
N LEU A 24 -3.72 -19.57 4.74
CA LEU A 24 -4.26 -20.74 5.42
C LEU A 24 -5.50 -21.31 4.71
N GLN A 25 -6.40 -20.45 4.24
CA GLN A 25 -7.58 -20.87 3.47
C GLN A 25 -7.16 -21.54 2.15
N ARG A 26 -6.16 -20.99 1.46
CA ARG A 26 -5.55 -21.57 0.27
C ARG A 26 -4.97 -22.95 0.57
N LEU A 27 -4.12 -23.07 1.60
CA LEU A 27 -3.56 -24.37 2.01
C LEU A 27 -4.64 -25.40 2.32
N ARG A 28 -5.71 -24.99 3.03
CA ARG A 28 -6.84 -25.87 3.35
C ARG A 28 -7.59 -26.31 2.09
N LEU A 29 -7.87 -25.39 1.17
CA LEU A 29 -8.56 -25.69 -0.09
C LEU A 29 -7.72 -26.57 -1.00
N GLU A 30 -6.42 -26.30 -1.10
CA GLU A 30 -5.48 -27.14 -1.82
C GLU A 30 -5.46 -28.55 -1.21
N ALA A 31 -5.40 -28.70 0.12
CA ALA A 31 -5.36 -30.01 0.77
C ALA A 31 -6.60 -30.89 0.49
N VAL A 32 -7.77 -30.30 0.25
CA VAL A 32 -9.04 -31.04 0.07
C VAL A 32 -9.50 -31.14 -1.38
N CYS A 33 -8.93 -30.38 -2.32
CA CYS A 33 -9.44 -30.30 -3.69
C CYS A 33 -8.32 -30.26 -4.75
N LYS A 34 -8.08 -31.39 -5.43
CA LYS A 34 -7.10 -31.49 -6.54
C LYS A 34 -7.36 -30.50 -7.67
N ARG A 35 -8.63 -30.29 -8.03
CA ARG A 35 -9.00 -29.30 -9.07
C ARG A 35 -8.62 -27.88 -8.66
N PHE A 36 -8.72 -27.56 -7.37
CA PHE A 36 -8.28 -26.27 -6.85
C PHE A 36 -6.75 -26.17 -6.83
N GLN A 37 -6.03 -27.23 -6.47
CA GLN A 37 -4.56 -27.28 -6.59
C GLN A 37 -4.12 -26.97 -8.02
N GLU A 38 -4.69 -27.65 -9.02
CA GLU A 38 -4.40 -27.41 -10.44
C GLU A 38 -4.70 -25.96 -10.85
N LEU A 39 -5.85 -25.41 -10.42
CA LEU A 39 -6.20 -24.01 -10.71
C LEU A 39 -5.19 -23.04 -10.12
N VAL A 40 -4.78 -23.27 -8.88
CA VAL A 40 -3.81 -22.43 -8.18
C VAL A 40 -2.43 -22.50 -8.83
N HIS A 41 -1.98 -23.70 -9.19
CA HIS A 41 -0.73 -23.91 -9.92
C HIS A 41 -0.78 -23.21 -11.27
N ASN A 42 -1.87 -23.37 -12.02
CA ASN A 42 -2.03 -22.75 -13.33
C ASN A 42 -2.15 -21.22 -13.28
N ALA A 43 -2.66 -20.67 -12.17
CA ALA A 43 -2.75 -19.22 -11.98
C ALA A 43 -1.38 -18.57 -11.80
N GLY A 44 -0.39 -19.31 -11.29
CA GLY A 44 0.98 -18.81 -11.08
C GLY A 44 1.03 -17.62 -10.12
N CYS A 45 0.06 -17.49 -9.20
CA CYS A 45 0.02 -16.44 -8.19
C CYS A 45 0.22 -17.01 -6.78
N LEU A 46 0.86 -16.24 -5.91
CA LEU A 46 1.07 -16.58 -4.50
C LEU A 46 0.79 -15.37 -3.62
N GLU A 47 -0.15 -15.51 -2.70
CA GLU A 47 -0.41 -14.54 -1.64
C GLU A 47 -0.13 -15.20 -0.31
N TRP A 48 0.69 -14.56 0.54
CA TRP A 48 1.02 -15.09 1.85
C TRP A 48 1.11 -14.02 2.93
N ASP A 49 0.54 -14.30 4.10
CA ASP A 49 0.58 -13.42 5.25
C ASP A 49 1.45 -14.04 6.35
N PHE A 50 2.36 -13.25 6.92
CA PHE A 50 3.24 -13.61 8.03
C PHE A 50 2.79 -12.85 9.28
N ASN A 51 1.80 -13.43 9.96
CA ASN A 51 1.18 -12.91 11.17
C ASN A 51 1.65 -13.65 12.43
N GLN A 52 2.36 -14.77 12.28
CA GLN A 52 2.83 -15.61 13.38
C GLN A 52 4.20 -16.18 13.03
N SER A 53 4.97 -16.59 14.04
CA SER A 53 6.30 -17.20 13.84
C SER A 53 6.23 -18.52 13.05
N GLU A 54 5.12 -19.25 13.14
CA GLU A 54 4.91 -20.51 12.44
C GLU A 54 4.69 -20.34 10.93
N ASP A 55 4.25 -19.15 10.50
CA ASP A 55 3.93 -18.86 9.09
C ASP A 55 5.16 -18.98 8.20
N GLU A 56 6.35 -18.61 8.70
CA GLU A 56 7.62 -18.77 7.98
C GLU A 56 7.90 -20.25 7.68
N SER A 57 7.78 -21.12 8.69
CA SER A 57 8.00 -22.56 8.53
C SER A 57 6.94 -23.21 7.66
N ALA A 58 5.69 -22.75 7.72
CA ALA A 58 4.62 -23.20 6.83
C ALA A 58 4.90 -22.78 5.37
N PHE A 59 5.33 -21.54 5.17
CA PHE A 59 5.69 -21.00 3.86
C PHE A 59 6.84 -21.77 3.21
N LEU A 60 7.95 -21.96 3.93
CA LEU A 60 9.12 -22.66 3.39
C LEU A 60 8.79 -24.12 3.03
N ARG A 61 8.00 -24.82 3.86
CA ARG A 61 7.51 -26.17 3.53
C ARG A 61 6.64 -26.17 2.28
N TYR A 62 5.72 -25.21 2.17
CA TYR A 62 4.89 -25.05 0.99
C TYR A 62 5.76 -24.82 -0.26
N MET A 63 6.70 -23.86 -0.22
CA MET A 63 7.59 -23.58 -1.34
C MET A 63 8.44 -24.79 -1.73
N LEU A 64 8.92 -25.60 -0.77
CA LEU A 64 9.65 -26.83 -1.07
C LEU A 64 8.78 -27.88 -1.79
N GLN A 65 7.49 -27.97 -1.45
CA GLN A 65 6.55 -28.86 -2.13
C GLN A 65 6.25 -28.38 -3.56
N GLN A 66 6.11 -27.07 -3.74
CA GLN A 66 5.83 -26.46 -5.05
C GLN A 66 6.94 -26.67 -6.08
N ARG A 67 8.19 -26.91 -5.65
CA ARG A 67 9.30 -27.25 -6.59
C ARG A 67 9.04 -28.49 -7.43
N LYS A 68 8.14 -29.37 -6.99
CA LYS A 68 7.75 -30.58 -7.74
C LYS A 68 6.70 -30.29 -8.82
N CYS A 69 6.04 -29.14 -8.75
CA CYS A 69 5.02 -28.73 -9.69
C CYS A 69 5.67 -27.95 -10.84
N ALA A 70 5.28 -28.25 -12.08
CA ALA A 70 5.84 -27.59 -13.27
C ALA A 70 5.32 -26.16 -13.51
N SER A 71 4.47 -25.64 -12.62
CA SER A 71 3.86 -24.32 -12.78
C SER A 71 4.85 -23.19 -12.51
N LEU A 72 4.84 -22.20 -13.40
CA LEU A 72 5.65 -21.00 -13.27
C LEU A 72 4.98 -20.01 -12.30
N LEU A 73 5.69 -19.62 -11.25
CA LEU A 73 5.25 -18.58 -10.33
C LEU A 73 5.52 -17.21 -10.96
N THR A 74 4.46 -16.47 -11.27
CA THR A 74 4.53 -15.19 -12.00
C THR A 74 4.20 -13.97 -11.14
N LYS A 75 3.40 -14.14 -10.07
CA LYS A 75 2.94 -13.04 -9.22
C LYS A 75 3.04 -13.41 -7.75
N VAL A 76 3.60 -12.53 -6.92
CA VAL A 76 3.77 -12.75 -5.48
C VAL A 76 3.34 -11.54 -4.67
N ALA A 77 2.52 -11.73 -3.64
CA ALA A 77 2.19 -10.71 -2.66
C ALA A 77 2.48 -11.26 -1.25
N LEU A 78 3.33 -10.57 -0.49
CA LEU A 78 3.69 -10.95 0.87
C LEU A 78 3.28 -9.84 1.83
N VAL A 79 2.59 -10.20 2.90
CA VAL A 79 2.29 -9.31 4.04
C VAL A 79 3.13 -9.76 5.22
N VAL A 80 4.01 -8.91 5.70
CA VAL A 80 4.96 -9.20 6.77
C VAL A 80 4.62 -8.31 7.96
N GLU A 81 3.97 -8.87 8.97
CA GLU A 81 3.59 -8.13 10.20
C GLU A 81 4.43 -8.54 11.41
N HIS A 82 5.11 -9.67 11.31
CA HIS A 82 6.01 -10.20 12.33
C HIS A 82 7.43 -10.30 11.81
N PRO A 83 8.45 -10.24 12.70
CA PRO A 83 9.82 -10.49 12.33
C PRO A 83 9.95 -11.90 11.72
N VAL A 84 10.34 -11.97 10.46
CA VAL A 84 10.63 -13.21 9.71
C VAL A 84 11.96 -13.06 8.99
N ASN A 85 12.57 -14.17 8.61
CA ASN A 85 13.72 -14.15 7.73
C ASN A 85 13.29 -13.87 6.28
N LEU A 86 12.98 -12.60 5.99
CA LEU A 86 12.51 -12.16 4.68
C LEU A 86 13.51 -12.48 3.57
N ALA A 87 14.82 -12.43 3.85
CA ALA A 87 15.85 -12.83 2.90
C ALA A 87 15.70 -14.30 2.48
N ALA A 88 15.54 -15.21 3.43
CA ALA A 88 15.32 -16.64 3.15
C ALA A 88 14.01 -16.88 2.37
N ILE A 89 12.93 -16.19 2.76
CA ILE A 89 11.63 -16.24 2.07
C ILE A 89 11.77 -15.81 0.61
N LEU A 90 12.36 -14.64 0.36
CA LEU A 90 12.56 -14.11 -0.99
C LEU A 90 13.49 -14.99 -1.82
N GLN A 91 14.58 -15.48 -1.23
CA GLN A 91 15.49 -16.40 -1.91
C GLN A 91 14.76 -17.68 -2.36
N SER A 92 13.85 -18.21 -1.54
CA SER A 92 13.07 -19.40 -1.88
C SER A 92 12.10 -19.18 -3.05
N ILE A 93 11.55 -17.96 -3.18
CA ILE A 93 10.70 -17.53 -4.29
C ILE A 93 11.54 -17.35 -5.55
N ILE A 94 12.61 -16.57 -5.46
CA ILE A 94 13.44 -16.19 -6.60
C ILE A 94 14.08 -17.42 -7.22
N LEU A 95 14.55 -18.39 -6.41
CA LEU A 95 15.10 -19.63 -6.92
C LEU A 95 14.11 -20.43 -7.78
N GLN A 96 12.80 -20.31 -7.53
CA GLN A 96 11.75 -21.01 -8.29
C GLN A 96 11.23 -20.18 -9.47
N ALA A 97 11.29 -18.86 -9.35
CA ALA A 97 10.58 -17.94 -10.22
C ALA A 97 11.52 -16.99 -10.98
N GLN A 98 12.83 -17.25 -10.99
CA GLN A 98 13.83 -16.34 -11.56
C GLN A 98 13.51 -15.91 -13.01
N ASP A 99 13.05 -16.84 -13.84
CA ASP A 99 12.74 -16.58 -15.25
C ASP A 99 11.25 -16.32 -15.53
N SER A 100 10.41 -16.24 -14.50
CA SER A 100 8.94 -16.10 -14.67
C SER A 100 8.27 -15.06 -13.78
N LEU A 101 8.90 -14.64 -12.68
CA LEU A 101 8.35 -13.67 -11.75
C LEU A 101 8.24 -12.30 -12.42
N GLY A 102 7.00 -11.87 -12.67
CA GLY A 102 6.68 -10.60 -13.31
C GLY A 102 6.17 -9.53 -12.35
N GLU A 103 5.59 -9.91 -11.21
CA GLU A 103 5.00 -8.97 -10.26
C GLU A 103 5.29 -9.39 -8.82
N ILE A 104 5.80 -8.45 -8.02
CA ILE A 104 5.97 -8.63 -6.58
C ILE A 104 5.45 -7.44 -5.78
N HIS A 105 4.72 -7.75 -4.73
CA HIS A 105 4.25 -6.79 -3.75
C HIS A 105 4.66 -7.21 -2.35
N LEU A 106 5.36 -6.33 -1.64
CA LEU A 106 5.76 -6.53 -0.25
C LEU A 106 5.09 -5.46 0.61
N PHE A 107 4.31 -5.91 1.57
CA PHE A 107 3.65 -5.06 2.56
C PHE A 107 4.27 -5.37 3.90
N MET A 108 4.93 -4.40 4.51
CA MET A 108 5.68 -4.62 5.76
C MET A 108 5.15 -3.70 6.84
N GLY A 109 4.69 -4.31 7.92
CA GLY A 109 4.29 -3.67 9.14
C GLY A 109 4.92 -4.28 10.37
N GLY A 110 4.68 -3.64 11.51
CA GLY A 110 5.19 -4.08 12.81
C GLY A 110 6.44 -3.34 13.28
N ALA A 111 6.53 -3.16 14.60
CA ALA A 111 7.73 -2.64 15.24
C ALA A 111 8.82 -3.71 15.18
N GLY A 112 9.93 -3.42 14.48
CA GLY A 112 11.10 -4.31 14.38
C GLY A 112 11.32 -4.98 13.02
N ALA A 113 10.33 -4.99 12.11
CA ALA A 113 10.54 -5.51 10.75
C ALA A 113 11.59 -4.67 9.98
N ALA A 114 11.57 -3.34 10.12
CA ALA A 114 12.54 -2.45 9.47
C ALA A 114 13.99 -2.81 9.77
N SER A 115 14.35 -2.91 11.05
CA SER A 115 15.75 -2.90 11.49
C SER A 115 16.52 -4.12 11.01
N ILE A 116 15.80 -5.17 10.60
CA ILE A 116 16.38 -6.45 10.18
C ILE A 116 16.51 -6.53 8.65
N ILE A 117 15.74 -5.72 7.91
CA ILE A 117 15.70 -5.85 6.44
C ILE A 117 16.77 -4.97 5.79
N ASP A 118 17.75 -5.66 5.20
CA ASP A 118 18.67 -5.09 4.22
C ASP A 118 17.95 -4.97 2.87
N PHE A 119 17.38 -3.79 2.63
CA PHE A 119 16.68 -3.49 1.37
C PHE A 119 17.62 -3.49 0.18
N GLU A 120 18.90 -3.19 0.39
CA GLU A 120 19.89 -3.20 -0.68
C GLU A 120 20.06 -4.62 -1.20
N TYR A 121 20.23 -5.56 -0.27
CA TYR A 121 20.25 -6.98 -0.57
C TYR A 121 18.95 -7.48 -1.20
N MET A 122 17.77 -7.02 -0.75
CA MET A 122 16.51 -7.46 -1.35
C MET A 122 16.39 -7.07 -2.83
N LEU A 123 16.73 -5.84 -3.17
CA LEU A 123 16.60 -5.38 -4.56
C LEU A 123 17.67 -5.99 -5.43
N LEU A 124 18.87 -6.24 -4.90
CA LEU A 124 19.87 -7.09 -5.54
C LEU A 124 19.30 -8.47 -5.90
N MET A 125 18.59 -9.13 -4.99
CA MET A 125 17.95 -10.41 -5.29
C MET A 125 16.92 -10.28 -6.41
N PHE A 126 16.11 -9.22 -6.43
CA PHE A 126 15.12 -8.99 -7.48
C PHE A 126 15.72 -8.73 -8.87
N GLN A 127 16.99 -8.32 -8.96
CA GLN A 127 17.68 -8.22 -10.26
C GLN A 127 17.89 -9.57 -10.93
N ALA A 128 17.80 -10.67 -10.18
CA ALA A 128 17.82 -12.01 -10.75
C ALA A 128 16.56 -12.29 -11.59
N CYS A 129 15.43 -11.62 -11.28
CA CYS A 129 14.13 -11.84 -11.91
C CYS A 129 14.02 -11.10 -13.25
N LYS A 130 14.29 -11.81 -14.36
CA LYS A 130 14.38 -11.19 -15.70
C LYS A 130 13.06 -10.60 -16.17
N GLU A 131 11.95 -11.20 -15.77
CA GLU A 131 10.60 -10.82 -16.20
C GLU A 131 9.97 -9.74 -15.30
N LEU A 132 10.64 -9.32 -14.23
CA LEU A 132 10.06 -8.46 -13.21
C LEU A 132 9.66 -7.10 -13.81
N ALA A 133 8.35 -6.86 -13.88
CA ALA A 133 7.73 -5.69 -14.46
C ALA A 133 7.10 -4.76 -13.40
N THR A 134 6.67 -5.33 -12.27
CA THR A 134 6.09 -4.58 -11.15
C THR A 134 6.79 -4.97 -9.86
N LEU A 135 7.29 -3.97 -9.15
CA LEU A 135 7.88 -4.11 -7.83
C LEU A 135 7.26 -3.04 -6.92
N GLU A 136 6.57 -3.49 -5.90
CA GLU A 136 5.98 -2.61 -4.92
C GLU A 136 6.40 -3.03 -3.52
N VAL A 137 6.86 -2.05 -2.75
CA VAL A 137 7.33 -2.20 -1.39
C VAL A 137 6.67 -1.11 -0.57
N LEU A 138 5.68 -1.50 0.23
CA LEU A 138 4.96 -0.60 1.12
C LEU A 138 5.43 -0.83 2.55
N TYR A 139 6.10 0.16 3.11
CA TYR A 139 6.53 0.17 4.49
C TYR A 139 5.58 1.03 5.32
N TRP A 140 4.75 0.40 6.16
CA TRP A 140 3.68 1.09 6.91
C TRP A 140 3.88 1.06 8.43
N THR A 141 4.93 1.70 8.94
CA THR A 141 5.08 1.83 10.40
C THR A 141 4.13 2.87 10.99
N ARG A 142 3.87 2.73 12.31
CA ARG A 142 3.20 3.77 13.11
C ARG A 142 3.96 5.10 13.12
N GLU A 143 5.23 5.11 12.72
CA GLU A 143 6.17 6.23 12.80
C GLU A 143 6.61 6.70 11.40
N LEU A 144 5.66 6.82 10.46
CA LEU A 144 5.92 7.34 9.09
C LEU A 144 6.67 8.69 9.06
N GLN A 145 6.73 9.40 10.19
CA GLN A 145 7.39 10.69 10.35
C GLN A 145 8.91 10.63 10.55
N VAL A 146 9.51 9.54 11.06
CA VAL A 146 10.83 9.68 11.73
C VAL A 146 12.03 9.16 10.94
N SER A 147 11.88 8.30 9.92
CA SER A 147 13.07 7.82 9.18
C SER A 147 12.76 7.38 7.76
N GLN A 148 12.82 8.31 6.82
CA GLN A 148 12.91 7.95 5.40
C GLN A 148 14.23 7.20 5.18
N ARG A 149 14.17 6.03 4.53
CA ARG A 149 15.40 5.31 4.15
C ARG A 149 15.95 5.93 2.88
N LEU A 150 17.15 6.49 2.97
CA LEU A 150 17.83 7.02 1.81
C LEU A 150 18.38 5.87 0.97
N LEU A 151 17.98 5.78 -0.29
CA LEU A 151 18.57 4.87 -1.24
C LEU A 151 19.88 5.48 -1.76
N CYS A 152 21.00 4.76 -1.61
CA CYS A 152 22.26 5.10 -2.26
C CYS A 152 22.23 4.70 -3.74
N ASN A 153 23.27 4.94 -4.55
CA ASN A 153 23.26 4.53 -5.98
C ASN A 153 24.19 3.35 -6.28
N ASP A 154 25.09 3.01 -5.36
CA ASP A 154 26.21 2.10 -5.61
C ASP A 154 25.85 0.61 -5.43
N TRP A 155 24.62 0.33 -5.02
CA TRP A 155 24.14 -0.99 -4.62
C TRP A 155 23.49 -1.80 -5.75
N LEU A 156 23.09 -1.17 -6.87
CA LEU A 156 22.50 -1.89 -8.01
C LEU A 156 23.57 -2.12 -9.10
N PRO A 157 24.17 -3.32 -9.19
CA PRO A 157 25.22 -3.62 -10.16
C PRO A 157 24.69 -3.65 -11.59
N LYS A 158 23.41 -4.01 -11.79
CA LYS A 158 22.77 -4.12 -13.10
C LYS A 158 21.55 -3.20 -13.21
N PRO A 159 21.05 -2.87 -14.42
CA PRO A 159 19.76 -2.21 -14.56
C PRO A 159 18.60 -3.22 -14.52
N PHE A 160 17.43 -2.78 -14.07
CA PHE A 160 16.17 -3.52 -14.19
C PHE A 160 15.57 -3.30 -15.58
N ALA A 161 15.94 -4.15 -16.53
CA ALA A 161 15.60 -3.96 -17.94
C ALA A 161 14.09 -3.94 -18.23
N ARG A 162 13.27 -4.67 -17.46
CA ARG A 162 11.82 -4.83 -17.72
C ARG A 162 10.92 -4.18 -16.68
N LEU A 163 11.46 -3.59 -15.62
CA LEU A 163 10.67 -2.99 -14.56
C LEU A 163 9.98 -1.72 -15.07
N ARG A 164 8.64 -1.73 -15.03
CA ARG A 164 7.77 -0.65 -15.51
C ARG A 164 7.12 0.13 -14.39
N THR A 165 6.86 -0.54 -13.27
CA THR A 165 6.26 0.06 -12.07
C THR A 165 7.17 -0.18 -10.88
N LEU A 166 7.55 0.90 -10.21
CA LEU A 166 8.30 0.88 -8.97
C LEU A 166 7.59 1.74 -7.92
N THR A 167 7.17 1.14 -6.82
CA THR A 167 6.63 1.85 -5.66
C THR A 167 7.46 1.49 -4.44
N LEU A 168 8.15 2.47 -3.84
CA LEU A 168 8.92 2.29 -2.61
C LEU A 168 8.45 3.31 -1.57
N GLN A 169 7.33 3.01 -0.90
CA GLN A 169 6.82 3.87 0.17
C GLN A 169 7.71 3.75 1.40
N GLY A 170 8.13 4.89 1.97
CA GLY A 170 9.08 4.95 3.08
C GLY A 170 10.54 5.14 2.64
N PHE A 171 10.80 5.15 1.34
CA PHE A 171 12.13 5.30 0.75
C PHE A 171 12.22 6.63 0.02
N ALA A 172 13.38 7.27 0.11
CA ALA A 172 13.66 8.49 -0.62
C ALA A 172 15.00 8.39 -1.34
N VAL A 173 15.11 9.13 -2.44
CA VAL A 173 16.35 9.24 -3.23
C VAL A 173 16.85 10.67 -3.09
N SER A 174 18.17 10.85 -2.90
CA SER A 174 18.77 12.19 -2.90
C SER A 174 18.58 12.86 -4.27
N PRO A 175 18.15 14.14 -4.35
CA PRO A 175 17.98 14.85 -5.62
C PRO A 175 19.24 14.87 -6.48
N LEU A 176 20.42 14.96 -5.86
CA LEU A 176 21.72 14.94 -6.54
C LEU A 176 22.03 13.61 -7.25
N ARG A 177 21.32 12.56 -6.86
CA ARG A 177 21.54 11.18 -7.30
C ARG A 177 20.37 10.64 -8.12
N PHE A 178 19.32 11.44 -8.31
CA PHE A 178 18.07 10.96 -8.88
C PHE A 178 18.21 10.52 -10.34
N ASP A 179 18.93 11.28 -11.17
CA ASP A 179 19.15 10.91 -12.58
C ASP A 179 19.85 9.53 -12.69
N ALA A 180 20.93 9.33 -11.95
CA ALA A 180 21.65 8.06 -11.91
C ALA A 180 20.82 6.91 -11.29
N PHE A 181 19.87 7.21 -10.41
CA PHE A 181 18.89 6.24 -9.94
C PHE A 181 17.94 5.82 -11.07
N ILE A 182 17.38 6.78 -11.81
CA ILE A 182 16.46 6.52 -12.94
C ILE A 182 17.14 5.74 -14.07
N GLU A 183 18.41 6.00 -14.36
CA GLU A 183 19.19 5.25 -15.36
C GLU A 183 19.24 3.74 -15.08
N ARG A 184 19.04 3.31 -13.82
CA ARG A 184 18.96 1.88 -13.46
C ARG A 184 17.63 1.23 -13.87
N PHE A 185 16.64 2.01 -14.30
CA PHE A 185 15.30 1.53 -14.66
C PHE A 185 14.89 2.05 -16.06
N PRO A 186 15.54 1.59 -17.14
CA PRO A 186 15.33 2.13 -18.49
C PRO A 186 13.89 1.97 -19.02
N SER A 187 13.14 0.98 -18.52
CA SER A 187 11.74 0.72 -18.92
C SER A 187 10.71 1.32 -17.97
N LEU A 188 11.14 2.12 -16.98
CA LEU A 188 10.25 2.60 -15.93
C LEU A 188 9.23 3.60 -16.50
N THR A 189 7.96 3.33 -16.24
CA THR A 189 6.84 4.18 -16.68
C THR A 189 6.06 4.78 -15.51
N SER A 190 6.14 4.15 -14.33
CA SER A 190 5.48 4.58 -13.10
C SER A 190 6.45 4.49 -11.93
N LEU A 191 6.60 5.59 -11.19
CA LEU A 191 7.46 5.68 -10.01
C LEU A 191 6.72 6.33 -8.83
N GLU A 192 6.80 5.71 -7.65
CA GLU A 192 6.32 6.31 -6.40
C GLU A 192 7.37 6.20 -5.31
N LEU A 193 7.77 7.34 -4.73
CA LEU A 193 8.81 7.46 -3.70
C LEU A 193 8.39 8.49 -2.64
N ASN A 194 9.10 8.55 -1.52
CA ASN A 194 8.99 9.65 -0.58
C ASN A 194 9.86 10.85 -1.01
N CYS A 195 9.31 12.05 -0.84
CA CYS A 195 10.04 13.30 -1.00
C CYS A 195 10.88 13.56 0.26
N LEU A 196 12.16 13.85 0.08
CA LEU A 196 12.95 14.48 1.14
C LEU A 196 12.41 15.89 1.38
N MET A 197 12.31 16.30 2.64
CA MET A 197 11.78 17.62 2.98
C MET A 197 12.60 18.73 2.29
N GLY A 198 11.93 19.62 1.54
CA GLY A 198 12.57 20.71 0.80
C GLY A 198 13.30 20.28 -0.49
N ALA A 199 13.26 19.00 -0.85
CA ALA A 199 13.83 18.54 -2.11
C ALA A 199 12.96 18.93 -3.30
N THR A 200 13.63 19.30 -4.39
CA THR A 200 13.01 19.45 -5.71
C THR A 200 13.66 18.44 -6.65
N TYR A 201 12.83 17.66 -7.33
CA TYR A 201 13.29 16.67 -8.30
C TYR A 201 13.05 17.22 -9.69
N THR A 202 14.11 17.51 -10.43
CA THR A 202 14.02 17.92 -11.82
C THR A 202 14.18 16.70 -12.72
N LEU A 203 13.19 16.44 -13.56
CA LEU A 203 13.26 15.36 -14.55
C LEU A 203 13.88 15.92 -15.84
N ARG A 204 15.04 15.40 -16.26
CA ARG A 204 15.71 15.91 -17.48
C ARG A 204 15.25 15.22 -18.76
N SER A 205 14.87 13.94 -18.70
CA SER A 205 14.23 13.20 -19.79
C SER A 205 13.92 11.81 -19.26
N SER A 206 12.64 11.41 -19.20
CA SER A 206 12.31 10.05 -18.81
C SER A 206 11.09 9.53 -19.57
N SER A 207 11.04 8.22 -19.73
CA SER A 207 9.85 7.46 -20.16
C SER A 207 8.75 7.41 -19.10
N LEU A 208 8.95 8.05 -17.93
CA LEU A 208 7.95 8.09 -16.86
C LEU A 208 6.72 8.85 -17.34
N ARG A 209 5.59 8.15 -17.25
CA ARG A 209 4.26 8.69 -17.49
C ARG A 209 3.61 9.08 -16.18
N LYS A 210 3.92 8.34 -15.11
CA LYS A 210 3.43 8.57 -13.77
C LYS A 210 4.59 8.67 -12.79
N MET A 211 4.57 9.70 -11.96
CA MET A 211 5.50 9.89 -10.87
C MET A 211 4.78 10.52 -9.70
N PHE A 212 5.00 9.99 -8.51
CA PHE A 212 4.41 10.53 -7.30
C PHE A 212 5.45 10.64 -6.18
N TRP A 213 5.35 11.73 -5.44
CA TRP A 213 6.21 12.01 -4.29
C TRP A 213 5.38 12.13 -3.02
N TRP A 214 5.52 11.15 -2.15
CA TRP A 214 4.91 11.21 -0.83
C TRP A 214 5.47 12.39 -0.04
N GLY A 215 4.55 13.23 0.45
CA GLY A 215 4.88 14.41 1.24
C GLY A 215 5.21 15.68 0.44
N ASN A 216 5.14 15.61 -0.90
CA ASN A 216 5.17 16.78 -1.79
C ASN A 216 4.27 16.53 -3.01
N GLU A 217 2.96 16.58 -2.78
CA GLU A 217 1.91 16.22 -3.74
C GLU A 217 1.82 17.18 -4.92
N ALA A 218 2.40 18.38 -4.80
CA ALA A 218 2.51 19.35 -5.89
C ALA A 218 3.56 18.96 -6.94
N ALA A 219 4.45 17.99 -6.65
CA ALA A 219 5.58 17.63 -7.51
C ALA A 219 5.33 16.38 -8.39
N GLY A 220 4.11 15.82 -8.38
CA GLY A 220 3.77 14.62 -9.16
C GLY A 220 3.54 14.89 -10.65
N ILE A 221 3.64 13.84 -11.46
CA ILE A 221 3.18 13.83 -12.86
C ILE A 221 2.27 12.61 -13.10
N ASP A 222 1.22 12.80 -13.88
CA ASP A 222 0.39 11.71 -14.40
C ASP A 222 -0.09 12.15 -15.79
N THR A 223 0.65 11.75 -16.83
CA THR A 223 0.36 12.15 -18.21
C THR A 223 -0.85 11.43 -18.78
N GLU A 224 -1.28 10.33 -18.16
CA GLU A 224 -2.42 9.53 -18.60
C GLU A 224 -3.71 10.01 -17.91
N ASN A 225 -3.63 10.43 -16.64
CA ASN A 225 -4.76 10.96 -15.90
C ASN A 225 -4.37 12.15 -15.01
N PRO A 226 -4.32 13.38 -15.57
CA PRO A 226 -3.93 14.57 -14.83
C PRO A 226 -4.78 14.87 -13.59
N SER A 227 -6.04 14.40 -13.55
CA SER A 227 -6.92 14.55 -12.38
C SER A 227 -6.50 13.70 -11.18
N ARG A 228 -5.62 12.71 -11.39
CA ARG A 228 -5.11 11.78 -10.37
C ARG A 228 -3.65 12.02 -10.00
N ILE A 229 -3.05 13.15 -10.44
CA ILE A 229 -1.67 13.53 -10.08
C ILE A 229 -1.46 13.51 -8.57
N SER A 230 -2.48 13.89 -7.81
CA SER A 230 -2.45 13.93 -6.35
C SER A 230 -2.70 12.57 -5.68
N ILE A 231 -3.16 11.53 -6.40
CA ILE A 231 -3.59 10.26 -5.80
C ILE A 231 -2.63 9.13 -6.25
N PRO A 232 -1.68 8.72 -5.38
CA PRO A 232 -0.79 7.62 -5.70
C PRO A 232 -1.55 6.30 -5.65
N ARG A 233 -1.08 5.33 -6.44
CA ARG A 233 -1.59 3.97 -6.46
C ARG A 233 -1.49 3.33 -5.09
N SER A 234 -0.38 3.57 -4.38
CA SER A 234 -0.19 3.07 -3.02
C SER A 234 -1.23 3.60 -2.03
N LEU A 235 -1.75 4.83 -2.20
CA LEU A 235 -2.86 5.34 -1.38
C LEU A 235 -4.14 4.54 -1.61
N GLU A 236 -4.47 4.21 -2.85
CA GLU A 236 -5.65 3.39 -3.15
C GLU A 236 -5.58 2.02 -2.49
N LYS A 237 -4.37 1.44 -2.38
CA LYS A 237 -4.17 0.19 -1.65
C LYS A 237 -4.45 0.34 -0.16
N VAL A 238 -3.98 1.43 0.45
CA VAL A 238 -4.27 1.76 1.85
C VAL A 238 -5.78 2.02 2.05
N VAL A 239 -6.46 2.64 1.08
CA VAL A 239 -7.91 2.82 1.15
C VAL A 239 -8.67 1.50 1.01
N ALA A 240 -8.24 0.60 0.13
CA ALA A 240 -8.83 -0.73 0.00
C ALA A 240 -8.72 -1.54 1.30
N LEU A 241 -7.70 -1.28 2.10
CA LEU A 241 -7.51 -1.92 3.41
C LEU A 241 -8.53 -1.54 4.48
N LEU A 242 -9.24 -0.42 4.31
CA LEU A 242 -10.33 -0.04 5.20
C LEU A 242 -11.51 -1.04 5.15
N ASP A 243 -11.62 -1.84 4.08
CA ASP A 243 -12.62 -2.90 3.94
C ASP A 243 -12.15 -4.27 4.48
N SER A 244 -10.94 -4.35 5.08
CA SER A 244 -10.42 -5.63 5.59
C SER A 244 -11.33 -6.20 6.68
N ARG A 245 -11.52 -7.53 6.67
CA ARG A 245 -12.20 -8.24 7.78
C ARG A 245 -11.39 -8.19 9.08
N SER A 246 -10.07 -7.99 8.98
CA SER A 246 -9.21 -7.84 10.15
C SER A 246 -9.32 -6.43 10.73
N ILE A 247 -9.79 -6.35 11.97
CA ILE A 247 -9.92 -5.08 12.70
C ILE A 247 -8.56 -4.38 12.86
N LEU A 248 -7.50 -5.15 13.12
CA LEU A 248 -6.14 -4.65 13.29
C LEU A 248 -5.60 -4.04 12.00
N ILE A 249 -5.94 -4.61 10.84
CA ILE A 249 -5.50 -4.08 9.54
C ILE A 249 -6.28 -2.81 9.19
N ARG A 250 -7.59 -2.76 9.47
CA ARG A 250 -8.37 -1.52 9.32
C ARG A 250 -7.81 -0.41 10.20
N GLU A 251 -7.51 -0.70 11.46
CA GLU A 251 -6.89 0.27 12.38
C GLU A 251 -5.55 0.77 11.88
N LYS A 252 -4.69 -0.12 11.37
CA LYS A 252 -3.42 0.26 10.74
C LYS A 252 -3.64 1.14 9.51
N ALA A 253 -4.56 0.78 8.63
CA ALA A 253 -4.89 1.57 7.45
C ALA A 253 -5.35 2.99 7.83
N VAL A 254 -6.26 3.12 8.80
CA VAL A 254 -6.69 4.44 9.31
C VAL A 254 -5.50 5.21 9.91
N ARG A 255 -4.61 4.56 10.66
CA ARG A 255 -3.42 5.21 11.22
C ARG A 255 -2.43 5.68 10.14
N VAL A 256 -2.25 4.89 9.07
CA VAL A 256 -1.44 5.31 7.91
C VAL A 256 -2.06 6.51 7.24
N LEU A 257 -3.37 6.49 6.98
CA LEU A 257 -4.09 7.63 6.41
C LEU A 257 -4.00 8.87 7.31
N LEU A 258 -4.05 8.70 8.64
CA LEU A 258 -3.89 9.79 9.61
C LEU A 258 -2.48 10.38 9.57
N ALA A 259 -1.45 9.53 9.53
CA ALA A 259 -0.06 9.98 9.42
C ALA A 259 0.25 10.66 8.08
N LEU A 260 -0.45 10.26 7.02
CA LEU A 260 -0.42 10.97 5.74
C LEU A 260 -1.16 12.31 5.88
N ALA A 261 -2.37 12.33 6.42
CA ALA A 261 -3.18 13.54 6.59
C ALA A 261 -2.58 14.58 7.55
N SER A 262 -1.68 14.19 8.45
CA SER A 262 -0.92 15.15 9.27
C SER A 262 0.03 16.01 8.44
N ASN A 263 0.40 15.56 7.23
CA ASN A 263 1.03 16.41 6.23
C ASN A 263 -0.05 17.18 5.46
N ALA A 264 0.02 18.51 5.51
CA ALA A 264 -0.94 19.38 4.84
C ALA A 264 -1.06 19.10 3.32
N GLY A 265 0.04 18.77 2.65
CA GLY A 265 0.03 18.47 1.21
C GLY A 265 -0.75 17.20 0.85
N SER A 266 -0.81 16.21 1.76
CA SER A 266 -1.43 14.92 1.49
C SER A 266 -2.94 14.88 1.78
N ARG A 267 -3.49 15.89 2.46
CA ARG A 267 -4.89 15.88 2.93
C ARG A 267 -5.90 15.76 1.79
N VAL A 268 -5.72 16.56 0.73
CA VAL A 268 -6.62 16.54 -0.43
C VAL A 268 -6.55 15.20 -1.15
N ALA A 269 -5.33 14.66 -1.33
CA ALA A 269 -5.11 13.34 -1.91
C ALA A 269 -5.86 12.22 -1.15
N VAL A 270 -5.71 12.20 0.18
CA VAL A 270 -6.39 11.23 1.06
C VAL A 270 -7.91 11.36 0.96
N ALA A 271 -8.44 12.60 0.99
CA ALA A 271 -9.88 12.83 0.91
C ALA A 271 -10.47 12.48 -0.48
N GLN A 272 -9.73 12.71 -1.56
CA GLN A 272 -10.14 12.38 -2.93
C GLN A 272 -9.93 10.93 -3.31
N ALA A 273 -9.13 10.17 -2.54
CA ALA A 273 -8.83 8.80 -2.85
C ALA A 273 -10.13 7.99 -3.00
N PRO A 274 -10.31 7.24 -4.11
CA PRO A 274 -11.58 6.61 -4.47
C PRO A 274 -12.22 5.79 -3.33
N GLY A 275 -13.37 6.26 -2.84
CA GLY A 275 -14.15 5.60 -1.81
C GLY A 275 -13.55 5.70 -0.39
N CYS A 276 -12.52 6.52 -0.17
CA CYS A 276 -11.89 6.70 1.15
C CYS A 276 -12.91 7.20 2.18
N LEU A 277 -13.55 8.34 1.91
CA LEU A 277 -14.49 8.98 2.82
C LEU A 277 -15.70 8.09 3.12
N GLN A 278 -16.25 7.40 2.10
CA GLN A 278 -17.37 6.47 2.27
C GLN A 278 -17.00 5.35 3.26
N ARG A 279 -15.81 4.76 3.12
CA ARG A 279 -15.32 3.72 4.03
C ARG A 279 -15.09 4.25 5.43
N LEU A 280 -14.49 5.43 5.58
CA LEU A 280 -14.36 6.08 6.89
C LEU A 280 -15.73 6.31 7.55
N GLY A 281 -16.73 6.72 6.78
CA GLY A 281 -18.12 6.84 7.25
C GLY A 281 -18.67 5.53 7.82
N VAL A 282 -18.43 4.40 7.14
CA VAL A 282 -18.78 3.06 7.65
C VAL A 282 -18.01 2.75 8.94
N LEU A 283 -16.72 3.05 9.00
CA LEU A 283 -15.90 2.77 10.18
C LEU A 283 -16.26 3.61 11.43
N LEU A 284 -16.91 4.77 11.27
CA LEU A 284 -17.46 5.52 12.41
C LEU A 284 -18.47 4.71 13.23
N GLN A 285 -19.14 3.72 12.62
CA GLN A 285 -20.09 2.83 13.29
C GLN A 285 -19.45 1.54 13.82
N ALA A 286 -18.15 1.34 13.63
CA ALA A 286 -17.50 0.11 14.07
C ALA A 286 -17.53 0.03 15.61
N PRO A 287 -17.80 -1.15 16.19
CA PRO A 287 -17.81 -1.34 17.65
C PRO A 287 -16.39 -1.33 18.27
N SER A 288 -15.33 -1.12 17.48
CA SER A 288 -13.95 -1.05 18.02
C SER A 288 -13.69 0.28 18.69
N GLY A 289 -13.35 0.25 19.98
CA GLY A 289 -12.99 1.44 20.75
C GLY A 289 -11.79 2.21 20.21
N ASP A 290 -10.88 1.55 19.47
CA ASP A 290 -9.73 2.21 18.85
C ASP A 290 -10.12 2.91 17.54
N LEU A 291 -10.92 2.27 16.67
CA LEU A 291 -11.42 2.90 15.44
C LEU A 291 -12.32 4.10 15.75
N GLN A 292 -13.17 4.00 16.77
CA GLN A 292 -14.02 5.10 17.23
C GLN A 292 -13.23 6.34 17.67
N LYS A 293 -11.97 6.18 18.09
CA LYS A 293 -11.08 7.30 18.46
C LYS A 293 -10.30 7.83 17.26
N ILE A 294 -9.75 6.93 16.44
CA ILE A 294 -8.80 7.31 15.39
C ILE A 294 -9.51 7.86 14.15
N VAL A 295 -10.67 7.32 13.76
CA VAL A 295 -11.38 7.77 12.56
C VAL A 295 -11.83 9.24 12.67
N PRO A 296 -12.43 9.70 13.79
CA PRO A 296 -12.71 11.12 13.96
C PRO A 296 -11.44 12.00 13.91
N GLY A 297 -10.33 11.52 14.49
CA GLY A 297 -9.04 12.21 14.40
C GLY A 297 -8.52 12.34 12.97
N LEU A 298 -8.70 11.33 12.12
CA LEU A 298 -8.37 11.42 10.69
C LEU A 298 -9.27 12.41 9.96
N LEU A 299 -10.59 12.33 10.15
CA LEU A 299 -11.53 13.27 9.53
C LEU A 299 -11.25 14.71 9.95
N TRP A 300 -10.80 14.91 11.20
CA TRP A 300 -10.32 16.19 11.69
C TRP A 300 -9.10 16.71 10.93
N GLU A 301 -8.05 15.90 10.81
CA GLU A 301 -6.83 16.30 10.10
C GLU A 301 -7.13 16.64 8.64
N LEU A 302 -8.01 15.87 7.99
CA LEU A 302 -8.47 16.17 6.64
C LEU A 302 -9.25 17.49 6.57
N ALA A 303 -10.16 17.74 7.51
CA ALA A 303 -10.97 18.96 7.55
C ALA A 303 -10.17 20.24 7.88
N ALA A 304 -8.91 20.12 8.30
CA ALA A 304 -8.02 21.27 8.46
C ALA A 304 -7.64 21.91 7.11
N ASP A 305 -7.80 21.18 6.00
CA ASP A 305 -7.78 21.72 4.64
C ASP A 305 -9.21 21.98 4.14
N ASP A 306 -9.49 23.18 3.62
CA ASP A 306 -10.85 23.57 3.24
C ASP A 306 -11.38 22.78 2.02
N THR A 307 -10.51 22.30 1.14
CA THR A 307 -10.91 21.49 -0.02
C THR A 307 -11.23 20.06 0.41
N ALA A 308 -10.38 19.44 1.22
CA ALA A 308 -10.66 18.14 1.82
C ALA A 308 -11.90 18.19 2.74
N GLY A 309 -12.06 19.26 3.53
CA GLY A 309 -13.24 19.50 4.35
C GLY A 309 -14.53 19.57 3.55
N ARG A 310 -14.51 20.18 2.34
CA ARG A 310 -15.66 20.14 1.43
C ARG A 310 -15.98 18.72 0.98
N PHE A 311 -15.00 17.88 0.65
CA PHE A 311 -15.29 16.48 0.28
C PHE A 311 -15.95 15.71 1.43
N ILE A 312 -15.54 15.96 2.68
CA ILE A 312 -16.16 15.37 3.87
C ILE A 312 -17.63 15.76 3.99
N VAL A 313 -17.94 17.06 3.89
CA VAL A 313 -19.32 17.57 4.00
C VAL A 313 -20.22 16.99 2.91
N HIS A 314 -19.71 16.81 1.69
CA HIS A 314 -20.48 16.27 0.57
C HIS A 314 -20.56 14.74 0.57
N THR A 315 -19.86 14.05 1.47
CA THR A 315 -19.96 12.59 1.57
C THR A 315 -21.13 12.24 2.49
N PRO A 316 -22.14 11.49 2.01
CA PRO A 316 -23.28 11.10 2.82
C PRO A 316 -22.87 10.41 4.12
N ASP A 317 -23.70 10.59 5.14
CA ASP A 317 -23.60 9.98 6.46
C ASP A 317 -22.41 10.35 7.35
N ILE A 318 -21.34 10.98 6.84
CA ILE A 318 -20.18 11.33 7.70
C ILE A 318 -20.57 12.39 8.74
N VAL A 319 -21.14 13.51 8.30
CA VAL A 319 -21.51 14.62 9.20
C VAL A 319 -22.58 14.21 10.22
N PRO A 320 -23.69 13.54 9.83
CA PRO A 320 -24.67 13.04 10.80
C PRO A 320 -24.06 12.10 11.83
N ARG A 321 -23.22 11.14 11.42
CA ARG A 321 -22.57 10.19 12.34
C ARG A 321 -21.60 10.86 13.29
N LEU A 322 -20.85 11.86 12.83
CA LEU A 322 -20.00 12.67 13.71
C LEU A 322 -20.84 13.43 14.74
N ALA A 323 -22.01 13.95 14.35
CA ALA A 323 -22.91 14.63 15.29
C ALA A 323 -23.47 13.66 16.35
N GLU A 324 -23.85 12.44 15.99
CA GLU A 324 -24.30 11.40 16.93
C GLU A 324 -23.22 11.05 17.97
N LEU A 325 -21.96 10.91 17.52
CA LEU A 325 -20.82 10.65 18.41
C LEU A 325 -20.61 11.79 19.43
N LEU A 326 -20.94 13.04 19.07
CA LEU A 326 -20.84 14.18 19.98
C LEU A 326 -21.93 14.18 21.05
N VAL A 327 -23.16 13.81 20.68
CA VAL A 327 -24.31 13.79 21.62
C VAL A 327 -24.10 12.74 22.70
N GLY A 328 -23.35 11.67 22.42
CA GLY A 328 -23.00 10.61 23.38
C GLY A 328 -21.67 10.75 24.12
N ALA A 329 -20.83 11.75 23.81
CA ALA A 329 -19.46 11.84 24.34
C ALA A 329 -19.27 12.94 25.41
N PRO A 330 -18.41 12.73 26.43
CA PRO A 330 -18.00 13.80 27.33
C PRO A 330 -17.29 14.92 26.56
N LEU A 331 -17.81 16.15 26.70
CA LEU A 331 -17.51 17.39 25.95
C LEU A 331 -16.03 17.82 25.83
N ALA A 332 -15.08 17.13 26.46
CA ALA A 332 -13.68 17.55 26.49
C ALA A 332 -12.87 17.18 25.23
N ALA A 333 -13.34 16.29 24.36
CA ALA A 333 -12.50 15.72 23.30
C ALA A 333 -12.70 16.31 21.88
N VAL A 334 -13.66 17.22 21.63
CA VAL A 334 -14.13 17.44 20.23
C VAL A 334 -14.44 18.89 19.79
N SER A 335 -13.84 19.94 20.38
CA SER A 335 -14.45 21.28 20.29
C SER A 335 -13.96 22.32 19.25
N TRP A 336 -13.14 22.05 18.22
CA TRP A 336 -12.70 23.14 17.29
C TRP A 336 -12.83 22.91 15.77
N GLY A 337 -12.70 21.69 15.28
CA GLY A 337 -12.63 21.32 13.87
C GLY A 337 -13.97 20.84 13.33
N LEU A 338 -14.84 20.32 14.20
CA LEU A 338 -16.27 20.24 13.90
C LEU A 338 -16.83 21.64 13.66
N CYS A 339 -16.48 22.66 14.46
CA CYS A 339 -16.87 24.04 14.13
C CYS A 339 -16.44 24.48 12.73
N ARG A 340 -15.34 23.93 12.18
CA ARG A 340 -14.88 24.20 10.81
C ARG A 340 -15.65 23.38 9.76
N VAL A 341 -15.89 22.09 9.97
CA VAL A 341 -16.77 21.25 9.12
C VAL A 341 -18.19 21.84 9.08
N TRP A 342 -18.72 22.24 10.24
CA TRP A 342 -20.01 22.92 10.38
C TRP A 342 -20.01 24.32 9.74
N ARG A 343 -18.89 25.05 9.76
CA ARG A 343 -18.74 26.33 9.03
C ARG A 343 -18.73 26.14 7.50
N LEU A 344 -18.23 25.00 7.01
CA LEU A 344 -18.18 24.67 5.59
C LEU A 344 -19.49 24.06 5.05
N SER A 345 -20.43 23.67 5.93
CA SER A 345 -21.73 23.15 5.53
C SER A 345 -22.68 24.28 5.11
N PRO A 346 -23.36 24.19 3.95
CA PRO A 346 -24.36 25.18 3.56
C PRO A 346 -25.52 25.20 4.56
N ARG A 347 -25.87 26.39 5.06
CA ARG A 347 -26.87 26.63 6.14
C ARG A 347 -28.31 26.17 5.86
N ARG A 348 -28.60 25.43 4.79
CA ARG A 348 -29.97 25.21 4.28
C ARG A 348 -30.56 23.81 4.48
N GLU A 349 -29.87 22.87 5.11
CA GLU A 349 -30.37 21.47 5.24
C GLU A 349 -30.76 21.04 6.66
N TRP A 350 -30.89 21.99 7.59
CA TRP A 350 -31.33 21.72 8.97
C TRP A 350 -32.54 22.57 9.31
N SER A 351 -33.67 22.24 8.69
CA SER A 351 -35.00 22.74 9.05
C SER A 351 -35.97 21.59 9.19
#